data_AF-B8DR32-F1
#
_entry.id   AF-B8DR32-F1
#
_cell.length_a   1.000
_cell.length_b   1.000
_cell.length_c   1.000
_cell.angle_alpha   90.00
_cell.angle_beta   90.00
_cell.angle_gamma   90.00
#
_symmetry.space_group_name_H-M   'P 1'
#
loop_
_entity.id
_entity.type
_entity.pdbx_description
1 polymer ?
#
loop_
_entity_poly.entity_id
_entity_poly.type
_entity_poly.pdbx_seq_one_letter_code
_entity_poly.pdbx_strand_id
1 'polypeptide(L)'
;MRIEWRIDKQRGNLRPVLRYTVSLEPHEKALAVPPVRVQSTIPEPPDSWRPHCYPGESERAGEAPRGVYVLDAPSHAGREAETTLRLPWREDNEYPEVEASFALLRDACEAQLTSAHASEPMTLRGELRATESMRRHVAPAVVAERLLRLAR
;
A
#
# COMPACT_ATOMS: atom_id res chain seq x y z
N MET A 1 7.90 -1.53 -7.84
CA MET A 1 7.44 -0.44 -6.94
C MET A 1 8.42 0.69 -7.06
N ARG A 2 7.95 1.94 -7.05
CA ARG A 2 8.80 3.12 -7.17
C ARG A 2 8.47 4.13 -6.09
N ILE A 3 9.49 4.60 -5.37
CA ILE A 3 9.40 5.69 -4.41
C ILE A 3 10.18 6.86 -5.00
N GLU A 4 9.50 7.97 -5.27
CA GLU A 4 10.12 9.21 -5.72
C GLU A 4 9.98 10.25 -4.63
N TRP A 5 11.05 10.98 -4.33
CA TRP A 5 11.02 12.02 -3.31
C TRP A 5 11.95 13.18 -3.65
N ARG A 6 11.66 14.35 -3.09
CA ARG A 6 12.49 15.55 -3.17
C ARG A 6 12.33 16.42 -1.93
N ILE A 7 13.37 17.18 -1.61
CA ILE A 7 13.34 18.19 -0.54
C ILE A 7 13.52 19.56 -1.18
N ASP A 8 12.52 20.42 -1.02
CA ASP A 8 12.56 21.81 -1.49
C ASP A 8 12.83 22.75 -0.29
N LYS A 9 13.93 23.51 -0.34
CA LYS A 9 14.28 24.52 0.66
C LYS A 9 14.39 25.90 0.03
N GLN A 10 13.56 26.83 0.48
CA GLN A 10 13.68 28.24 0.10
C GLN A 10 14.67 28.98 0.99
N ARG A 11 15.26 30.07 0.48
CA ARG A 11 16.19 30.93 1.24
C ARG A 11 15.51 31.52 2.48
N GLY A 12 16.28 31.67 3.55
CA GLY A 12 15.84 32.29 4.81
C GLY A 12 15.31 31.28 5.83
N ASN A 13 14.37 31.75 6.65
CA ASN A 13 13.85 31.01 7.82
C ASN A 13 12.75 29.99 7.46
N LEU A 14 12.44 29.79 6.18
CA LEU A 14 11.45 28.83 5.72
C LEU A 14 11.94 27.40 5.96
N ARG A 15 11.08 26.52 6.47
CA ARG A 15 11.40 25.10 6.67
C ARG A 15 11.50 24.38 5.31
N PRO A 16 12.39 23.39 5.19
CA PRO A 16 12.39 22.50 4.05
C PRO A 16 11.10 21.69 3.98
N VAL A 17 10.67 21.37 2.77
CA VAL A 17 9.48 20.59 2.50
C VAL A 17 9.88 19.32 1.75
N LEU A 18 9.60 18.17 2.37
CA LEU A 18 9.74 16.86 1.73
C LEU A 18 8.45 16.54 0.99
N ARG A 19 8.57 16.21 -0.31
CA ARG A 19 7.48 15.68 -1.12
C ARG A 19 7.85 14.30 -1.58
N TYR A 20 6.92 13.35 -1.48
CA TYR A 20 7.14 12.02 -2.01
C TYR A 20 5.88 11.41 -2.61
N THR A 21 6.09 10.49 -3.54
CA THR A 21 5.05 9.67 -4.17
C THR A 21 5.52 8.24 -4.16
N VAL A 22 4.63 7.32 -3.78
CA VAL A 22 4.86 5.87 -3.90
C VAL A 22 3.91 5.32 -4.93
N SER A 23 4.44 4.63 -5.93
CA SER A 23 3.66 3.97 -6.99
C SER A 23 3.96 2.47 -7.04
N LEU A 24 2.90 1.70 -7.24
CA LEU A 24 2.97 0.27 -7.47
C LEU A 24 2.86 -0.01 -8.97
N GLU A 25 3.68 -0.92 -9.47
CA GLU A 25 3.62 -1.37 -10.86
C GLU A 25 2.37 -2.21 -11.11
N PRO A 26 1.91 -2.34 -12.36
CA PRO A 26 0.69 -3.08 -12.67
C PRO A 26 0.67 -4.52 -12.13
N HIS A 27 1.81 -5.22 -12.20
CA HIS A 27 1.92 -6.59 -11.71
C HIS A 27 1.90 -6.68 -10.18
N GLU A 28 2.39 -5.66 -9.48
CA GLU A 28 2.32 -5.55 -8.02
C GLU A 28 0.89 -5.24 -7.56
N LYS A 29 0.20 -4.35 -8.27
CA LYS A 29 -1.23 -4.06 -8.05
C LYS A 29 -2.08 -5.32 -8.25
N ALA A 30 -1.73 -6.17 -9.21
CA ALA A 30 -2.43 -7.44 -9.46
C ALA A 30 -2.35 -8.43 -8.29
N LEU A 31 -1.34 -8.31 -7.41
CA LEU A 31 -1.22 -9.11 -6.18
C LEU A 31 -2.14 -8.64 -5.04
N ALA A 32 -2.95 -7.60 -5.28
CA ALA A 32 -3.92 -7.08 -4.32
C ALA A 32 -3.33 -6.70 -2.94
N VAL A 33 -2.10 -6.16 -2.92
CA VAL A 33 -1.41 -5.81 -1.67
C VAL A 33 -2.17 -4.78 -0.83
N PRO A 34 -2.17 -4.92 0.51
CA PRO A 34 -2.73 -3.93 1.43
C PRO A 34 -1.88 -2.66 1.46
N PRO A 35 -2.39 -1.53 1.99
CA PRO A 35 -1.57 -0.35 2.21
C PRO A 35 -0.51 -0.64 3.28
N VAL A 36 0.70 -0.12 3.08
CA VAL A 36 1.83 -0.30 4.01
C VAL A 36 2.09 1.01 4.74
N ARG A 37 2.35 0.94 6.05
CA ARG A 37 2.72 2.09 6.87
C ARG A 37 3.92 1.74 7.73
N VAL A 38 4.89 2.64 7.76
CA VAL A 38 6.13 2.48 8.54
C VAL A 38 6.37 3.74 9.34
N GLN A 39 6.73 3.55 10.61
CA GLN A 39 7.23 4.65 11.44
C GLN A 39 8.63 5.03 10.93
N SER A 40 8.77 6.27 10.48
CA SER A 40 10.05 6.79 9.96
C SER A 40 11.01 7.15 11.09
N THR A 41 12.22 7.52 10.71
CA THR A 41 13.17 8.23 11.58
C THR A 41 13.18 9.73 11.29
N ILE A 42 12.25 10.24 10.47
CA ILE A 42 12.15 11.65 10.12
C ILE A 42 11.48 12.39 11.28
N PRO A 43 12.18 13.31 11.96
CA PRO A 43 11.59 14.05 13.08
C PRO A 43 10.50 15.00 12.60
N GLU A 44 9.36 14.99 13.30
CA GLU A 44 8.30 15.98 13.13
C GLU A 44 8.65 17.25 13.94
N PRO A 45 8.80 18.43 13.30
CA PRO A 45 9.05 19.68 14.02
C PRO A 45 7.93 19.97 15.05
N PRO A 46 8.24 20.60 16.20
CA PRO A 46 7.24 20.96 17.21
C PRO A 46 6.03 21.69 16.62
N ASP A 47 6.31 22.66 15.74
CA ASP A 47 5.33 23.44 15.01
C ASP A 47 5.27 23.05 13.53
N SER A 48 5.10 21.76 13.21
CA SER A 48 5.07 21.26 11.84
C SER A 48 4.04 21.94 10.91
N TRP A 49 3.01 22.60 11.46
CA TRP A 49 2.06 23.41 10.71
C TRP A 49 2.64 24.75 10.23
N ARG A 50 3.65 25.30 10.93
CA ARG A 50 4.27 26.59 10.62
C ARG A 50 5.33 26.40 9.52
N PRO A 51 5.32 27.23 8.46
CA PRO A 51 6.24 27.06 7.33
C PRO A 51 7.65 27.62 7.56
N HIS A 52 7.91 28.24 8.71
CA HIS A 52 9.18 28.88 9.04
C HIS A 52 9.58 28.63 10.50
N CYS A 53 10.87 28.81 10.79
CA CYS A 53 11.43 28.78 12.14
C CYS A 53 12.49 29.88 12.27
N TYR A 54 12.24 30.87 13.14
CA TYR A 54 13.18 31.96 13.38
C TYR A 54 14.35 31.51 14.28
N PRO A 55 15.50 32.21 14.25
CA PRO A 55 16.59 31.93 15.18
C PRO A 55 16.10 32.02 16.64
N GLY A 56 16.44 31.03 17.46
CA GLY A 56 16.04 30.98 18.87
C GLY A 56 14.60 30.53 19.13
N GLU A 57 13.90 29.97 18.14
CA GLU A 57 12.56 29.37 18.29
C GLU A 57 12.58 27.86 17.97
N SER A 58 11.67 27.09 18.56
CA SER A 58 11.38 25.69 18.21
C SER A 58 12.65 24.83 18.07
N GLU A 59 12.83 24.13 16.93
CA GLU A 59 14.01 23.30 16.69
C GLU A 59 15.34 24.10 16.72
N ARG A 60 15.30 25.40 16.43
CA ARG A 60 16.49 26.28 16.48
C ARG A 60 16.77 26.83 17.87
N ALA A 61 15.84 26.65 18.82
CA ALA A 61 16.06 26.84 20.25
C ALA A 61 16.53 25.54 20.94
N GLY A 62 16.59 24.42 20.21
CA GLY A 62 16.86 23.10 20.77
C GLY A 62 15.63 22.40 21.34
N GLU A 63 14.41 22.83 21.01
CA GLU A 63 13.21 22.10 21.40
C GLU A 63 13.17 20.73 20.72
N ALA A 64 12.77 19.72 21.50
CA ALA A 64 12.69 18.35 21.01
C ALA A 64 11.57 18.20 19.95
N PRO A 65 11.75 17.35 18.94
CA PRO A 65 10.70 17.01 17.98
C PRO A 65 9.43 16.51 18.67
N ARG A 66 8.26 16.75 18.05
CA ARG A 66 6.97 16.23 18.55
C ARG A 66 6.91 14.70 18.51
N GLY A 67 7.67 14.12 17.59
CA GLY A 67 7.73 12.69 17.33
C GLY A 67 8.42 12.45 16.01
N VAL A 68 8.02 11.39 15.32
CA VAL A 68 8.48 11.06 13.97
C VAL A 68 7.29 10.90 13.04
N TYR A 69 7.49 11.20 11.76
CA TYR A 69 6.46 10.99 10.76
C TYR A 69 6.20 9.49 10.51
N VAL A 70 4.98 9.17 10.09
CA VAL A 70 4.64 7.87 9.52
C VAL A 70 4.64 8.03 8.01
N LEU A 71 5.36 7.16 7.31
CA LEU A 71 5.33 7.08 5.86
C LEU A 71 4.37 5.98 5.44
N ASP A 72 3.67 6.21 4.34
CA ASP A 72 2.69 5.29 3.80
C ASP A 72 2.90 5.02 2.31
N ALA A 73 2.60 3.79 1.91
CA ALA A 73 2.46 3.37 0.53
C ALA A 73 0.98 3.03 0.25
N PRO A 74 0.44 3.41 -0.92
CA PRO A 74 -0.95 3.16 -1.25
C PRO A 74 -1.22 1.66 -1.38
N SER A 75 -2.50 1.28 -1.24
CA SER A 75 -2.95 -0.09 -1.56
C SER A 75 -3.04 -0.29 -3.07
N HIS A 76 -3.24 -1.53 -3.51
CA HIS A 76 -3.48 -1.86 -4.92
C HIS A 76 -4.65 -1.10 -5.57
N ALA A 77 -5.66 -0.70 -4.78
CA ALA A 77 -6.83 0.05 -5.22
C ALA A 77 -6.71 1.56 -4.95
N GLY A 78 -5.66 2.00 -4.26
CA GLY A 78 -5.42 3.39 -3.92
C GLY A 78 -4.99 4.21 -5.12
N ARG A 79 -5.41 5.47 -5.16
CA ARG A 79 -4.83 6.44 -6.10
C ARG A 79 -3.43 6.82 -5.63
N GLU A 80 -2.51 6.95 -6.58
CA GLU A 80 -1.21 7.55 -6.34
C GLU A 80 -1.43 9.03 -6.00
N ALA A 81 -0.93 9.45 -4.84
CA ALA A 81 -1.03 10.81 -4.35
C ALA A 81 0.34 11.28 -3.82
N GLU A 82 0.67 12.54 -4.10
CA GLU A 82 1.84 13.17 -3.51
C GLU A 82 1.56 13.47 -2.04
N THR A 83 2.46 13.02 -1.15
CA THR A 83 2.44 13.35 0.27
C THR A 83 3.48 14.42 0.55
N THR A 84 3.13 15.37 1.42
CA THR A 84 3.99 16.51 1.78
C THR A 84 4.23 16.54 3.29
N LEU A 85 5.50 16.58 3.70
CA LEU A 85 5.95 16.68 5.07
C LEU A 85 6.86 17.92 5.24
N ARG A 86 6.87 18.53 6.42
CA ARG A 86 7.80 19.62 6.73
C ARG A 86 8.92 19.11 7.59
N LEU A 87 10.15 19.38 7.17
CA LEU A 87 11.34 18.98 7.90
C LEU A 87 11.76 20.08 8.87
N PRO A 88 12.49 19.74 9.95
CA PRO A 88 13.08 20.75 10.82
C PRO A 88 14.04 21.63 10.02
N TRP A 89 14.14 22.91 10.38
CA TRP A 89 15.17 23.77 9.84
C TRP A 89 16.54 23.31 10.34
N ARG A 90 17.51 23.13 9.42
CA ARG A 90 18.92 22.86 9.73
C ARG A 90 19.82 23.81 8.96
N GLU A 91 21.02 24.05 9.50
CA GLU A 91 22.01 24.94 8.87
C GLU A 91 22.72 24.25 7.69
N ASP A 92 23.07 22.98 7.86
CA ASP A 92 23.75 22.13 6.87
C ASP A 92 22.83 21.69 5.71
N ASN A 93 21.51 21.71 5.90
CA ASN A 93 20.50 21.15 4.99
C ASN A 93 20.70 19.64 4.71
N GLU A 94 21.28 18.90 5.65
CA GLU A 94 21.44 17.46 5.53
C GLU A 94 20.27 16.74 6.20
N TYR A 95 19.70 15.74 5.49
CA TYR A 95 18.56 14.95 5.96
C TYR A 95 18.75 13.46 5.66
N PRO A 96 19.83 12.81 6.16
CA PRO A 96 20.10 11.40 5.89
C PRO A 96 18.96 10.47 6.35
N GLU A 97 18.21 10.89 7.37
CA GLU A 97 17.07 10.12 7.88
C GLU A 97 15.94 9.95 6.86
N VAL A 98 15.86 10.81 5.83
CA VAL A 98 14.84 10.74 4.79
C VAL A 98 15.05 9.51 3.91
N GLU A 99 16.27 9.35 3.38
CA GLU A 99 16.61 8.19 2.56
C GLU A 99 16.54 6.88 3.36
N ALA A 100 17.06 6.89 4.59
CA ALA A 100 16.96 5.74 5.50
C ALA A 100 15.51 5.34 5.76
N SER A 101 14.60 6.31 5.94
CA SER A 101 13.19 6.04 6.18
C SER A 101 12.48 5.49 4.94
N PHE A 102 12.83 5.96 3.74
CA PHE A 102 12.29 5.37 2.50
C PHE A 102 12.84 3.98 2.23
N ALA A 103 14.07 3.67 2.64
CA ALA A 103 14.58 2.29 2.62
C ALA A 103 13.75 1.38 3.53
N LEU A 104 13.41 1.82 4.75
CA LEU A 104 12.52 1.07 5.64
C LEU A 104 11.13 0.84 5.04
N LEU A 105 10.55 1.87 4.39
CA LEU A 105 9.26 1.75 3.71
C LEU A 105 9.35 0.75 2.54
N ARG A 106 10.42 0.83 1.74
CA ARG A 106 10.65 -0.08 0.63
C ARG A 106 10.71 -1.53 1.12
N ASP A 107 11.55 -1.80 2.12
CA ASP A 107 11.75 -3.15 2.64
C ASP A 107 10.45 -3.73 3.21
N ALA A 108 9.63 -2.91 3.88
CA ALA A 108 8.30 -3.31 4.35
C ALA A 108 7.33 -3.65 3.19
N CYS A 109 7.34 -2.86 2.12
CA CYS A 109 6.54 -3.13 0.92
C CYS A 109 7.02 -4.40 0.19
N GLU A 110 8.33 -4.58 0.04
CA GLU A 110 8.92 -5.78 -0.58
C GLU A 110 8.56 -7.05 0.20
N ALA A 111 8.53 -6.98 1.54
CA ALA A 111 8.07 -8.08 2.37
C ALA A 111 6.59 -8.44 2.10
N GLN A 112 5.72 -7.45 1.95
CA GLN A 112 4.31 -7.67 1.62
C GLN A 112 4.13 -8.24 0.21
N LEU A 113 4.87 -7.71 -0.77
CA LEU A 113 4.86 -8.20 -2.14
C LEU A 113 5.35 -9.65 -2.21
N THR A 114 6.43 -9.98 -1.51
CA THR A 114 6.95 -11.34 -1.40
C THR A 114 5.91 -12.28 -0.78
N SER A 115 5.28 -11.86 0.33
CA SER A 115 4.24 -12.66 0.99
C SER A 115 3.02 -12.89 0.08
N ALA A 116 2.58 -11.86 -0.65
CA ALA A 116 1.45 -11.98 -1.57
C ALA A 116 1.79 -12.87 -2.77
N HIS A 117 3.02 -12.75 -3.30
CA HIS A 117 3.50 -13.55 -4.41
C HIS A 117 3.64 -15.04 -4.07
N ALA A 118 3.99 -15.37 -2.82
CA ALA A 118 4.07 -16.75 -2.35
C ALA A 118 2.71 -17.48 -2.32
N SER A 119 1.59 -16.75 -2.42
CA SER A 119 0.26 -17.35 -2.54
C SER A 119 0.03 -17.85 -3.97
N GLU A 120 0.33 -19.12 -4.21
CA GLU A 120 0.22 -19.72 -5.54
C GLU A 120 -1.21 -19.68 -6.11
N PRO A 121 -1.38 -19.40 -7.42
CA PRO A 121 -2.68 -19.47 -8.06
C PRO A 121 -3.18 -20.91 -8.15
N MET A 122 -4.46 -21.13 -7.89
CA MET A 122 -5.08 -22.46 -7.97
C MET A 122 -6.35 -22.43 -8.82
N THR A 123 -6.55 -23.45 -9.65
CA THR A 123 -7.82 -23.70 -10.33
C THR A 123 -8.28 -25.12 -10.02
N LEU A 124 -9.37 -25.25 -9.26
CA LEU A 124 -10.00 -26.53 -8.96
C LEU A 124 -11.28 -26.68 -9.77
N ARG A 125 -11.42 -27.80 -10.47
CA ARG A 125 -12.64 -28.17 -11.20
C ARG A 125 -13.13 -29.50 -10.68
N GLY A 126 -14.41 -29.57 -10.32
CA GLY A 126 -15.07 -30.80 -9.90
C GLY A 126 -16.36 -30.98 -10.66
N GLU A 127 -16.68 -32.23 -10.99
CA GLU A 127 -17.97 -32.62 -11.56
C GLU A 127 -18.52 -33.78 -10.74
N LEU A 128 -19.77 -33.66 -10.29
CA LEU A 128 -20.50 -34.75 -9.64
C LEU A 128 -21.68 -35.11 -10.52
N ARG A 129 -21.77 -36.39 -10.86
CA ARG A 129 -22.91 -36.94 -11.59
C ARG A 129 -23.78 -37.76 -10.66
N ALA A 130 -25.05 -37.89 -11.02
CA ALA A 130 -25.95 -38.82 -10.37
C ALA A 130 -25.31 -40.21 -10.36
N THR A 131 -25.33 -40.84 -9.18
CA THR A 131 -24.84 -42.21 -9.02
C THR A 131 -25.59 -43.13 -9.97
N GLU A 132 -24.97 -44.24 -10.34
CA GLU A 132 -25.63 -45.20 -11.21
C GLU A 132 -26.93 -45.76 -10.61
N SER A 133 -26.94 -46.00 -9.29
CA SER A 133 -28.13 -46.41 -8.55
C SER A 133 -29.28 -45.42 -8.72
N MET A 134 -29.01 -44.12 -8.52
CA MET A 134 -30.02 -43.09 -8.70
C MET A 134 -30.48 -43.02 -10.16
N ARG A 135 -29.57 -43.04 -11.14
CA ARG A 135 -29.93 -43.01 -12.57
C ARG A 135 -30.82 -44.18 -12.97
N ARG A 136 -30.55 -45.40 -12.47
CA ARG A 136 -31.41 -46.56 -12.73
C ARG A 136 -32.78 -46.44 -12.08
N HIS A 137 -32.86 -45.84 -10.89
CA HIS A 137 -34.13 -45.62 -10.20
C HIS A 137 -35.05 -44.66 -10.98
N VAL A 138 -34.52 -43.57 -11.53
CA VAL A 138 -35.35 -42.54 -12.21
C VAL A 138 -35.58 -42.81 -13.70
N ALA A 139 -34.72 -43.59 -14.36
CA ALA A 139 -34.79 -43.82 -15.81
C ALA A 139 -36.16 -44.31 -16.32
N PRO A 140 -36.86 -45.25 -15.67
CA PRO A 140 -38.16 -45.73 -16.14
C PRO A 140 -39.23 -44.65 -16.17
N ALA A 141 -39.29 -43.81 -15.14
CA ALA A 141 -40.26 -42.72 -15.04
C ALA A 141 -40.05 -41.67 -16.15
N VAL A 142 -38.78 -41.33 -16.43
CA VAL A 142 -38.40 -40.40 -17.49
C VAL A 142 -38.76 -40.94 -18.88
N VAL A 143 -38.58 -42.25 -19.12
CA VAL A 143 -38.95 -42.88 -20.40
C VAL A 143 -40.47 -42.90 -20.59
N ALA A 144 -41.24 -43.26 -19.56
CA ALA A 144 -42.70 -43.29 -19.62
C ALA A 144 -43.29 -41.92 -19.98
N GLU A 145 -42.80 -40.85 -19.34
CA GLU A 145 -43.23 -39.48 -19.64
C GLU A 145 -42.96 -39.07 -21.10
N ARG A 146 -41.78 -39.43 -21.63
CA ARG A 146 -41.43 -39.14 -23.03
C ARG A 146 -42.32 -39.88 -24.03
N LEU A 147 -42.62 -41.15 -23.78
CA LEU A 147 -43.50 -41.95 -24.64
C LEU A 147 -44.93 -41.38 -24.66
N LEU A 148 -45.47 -41.01 -23.50
CA LEU A 148 -46.81 -40.43 -23.40
C LEU A 148 -46.94 -39.09 -24.14
N ARG A 149 -45.87 -38.28 -24.22
CA ARG A 149 -45.87 -37.05 -25.02
C ARG A 149 -45.85 -37.28 -26.53
N LEU A 150 -45.19 -38.33 -26.99
CA LEU A 150 -45.08 -38.66 -28.42
C LEU A 150 -46.36 -39.30 -28.99
N ALA A 151 -47.17 -39.91 -28.12
CA ALA A 151 -48.46 -40.49 -28.48
C ALA A 151 -49.60 -39.44 -28.55
N ARG A 152 -49.26 -38.15 -28.46
CA ARG A 152 -50.18 -37.02 -28.52
C ARG A 152 -49.98 -36.25 -29.82
#